data_AF-A0A1F9BNH2-F1
#
_entry.id   AF-A0A1F9BNH2-F1
#
_cell.length_a   1.000
_cell.length_b   1.000
_cell.length_c   1.000
_cell.angle_alpha   90.00
_cell.angle_beta   90.00
_cell.angle_gamma   90.00
#
_symmetry.space_group_name_H-M   'P 1'
#
loop_
_entity.id
_entity.type
_entity.pdbx_description
1 polymer ?
#
loop_
_entity_poly.entity_id
_entity_poly.type
_entity_poly.pdbx_seq_one_letter_code
_entity_poly.pdbx_strand_id
1 'polypeptide(L)'
;MRTFRYLYGPVPSRRLGRSLGIDLVPHKVCTYNCIYCQVGRTTEETVVRKEYIPKEEVLEEVRSFLAKEGPPIDHLSLSGSGEPTLHSQIRSIIEGIKGMSKTPVAVLTNGSLLYEKEVREDLLLADVVLPSLDAVSQEVFRKINRPPGVFSVDNVIAGIVEFRKIYRGQIWLEILFCRGVNDGRDELRRMKEAIDRIGPDRVHLNTVVRPPAETWARPLSNQELEEIRVFFGERASIITEFDRHLFSVSEGNRRQEILKILKRRPLSHVDLSKGMGISPEELEGEIRPLVQEGTVRVRFFEDSVYYEMAKRDESL
;
A
#
# COMPACT_ATOMS: atom_id res chain seq x y z
N MET A 1 -22.95 11.47 10.40
CA MET A 1 -21.85 10.51 10.61
C MET A 1 -20.54 11.29 10.70
N ARG A 2 -19.71 11.07 11.73
CA ARG A 2 -18.35 11.64 11.76
C ARG A 2 -17.56 11.13 10.55
N THR A 3 -17.02 12.06 9.77
CA THR A 3 -16.09 11.77 8.67
C THR A 3 -14.71 11.56 9.29
N PHE A 4 -14.18 10.35 9.22
CA PHE A 4 -12.79 10.08 9.61
C PHE A 4 -11.85 10.74 8.59
N ARG A 5 -10.83 11.45 9.09
CA ARG A 5 -9.84 12.15 8.26
C ARG A 5 -8.66 11.25 7.94
N TYR A 6 -8.24 10.44 8.90
CA TYR A 6 -7.02 9.63 8.86
C TYR A 6 -7.31 8.15 8.63
N LEU A 7 -8.54 7.71 8.86
CA LEU A 7 -8.96 6.35 8.57
C LEU A 7 -9.58 6.22 7.18
N TYR A 8 -9.33 5.08 6.54
CA TYR A 8 -10.04 4.68 5.32
C TYR A 8 -10.34 3.19 5.31
N GLY A 9 -11.47 2.83 4.71
CA GLY A 9 -11.99 1.47 4.76
C GLY A 9 -12.87 1.22 5.99
N PRO A 10 -13.00 -0.04 6.45
CA PRO A 10 -12.22 -1.20 6.04
C PRO A 10 -12.40 -1.55 4.57
N VAL A 11 -11.32 -1.87 3.88
CA VAL A 11 -11.32 -2.27 2.47
C VAL A 11 -10.74 -3.67 2.32
N PRO A 12 -11.13 -4.41 1.27
CA PRO A 12 -10.39 -5.61 0.91
C PRO A 12 -8.92 -5.27 0.64
N SER A 13 -8.06 -6.13 1.12
CA SER A 13 -6.63 -6.17 0.85
C SER A 13 -6.29 -7.49 0.18
N ARG A 14 -5.42 -7.44 -0.83
CA ARG A 14 -4.95 -8.64 -1.55
C ARG A 14 -4.06 -9.55 -0.71
N ARG A 15 -3.69 -9.11 0.50
CA ARG A 15 -2.76 -9.83 1.39
C ARG A 15 -3.09 -9.75 2.88
N LEU A 16 -3.99 -8.86 3.29
CA LEU A 16 -4.31 -8.59 4.70
C LEU A 16 -5.80 -8.83 5.04
N GLY A 17 -6.56 -9.49 4.16
CA GLY A 17 -8.00 -9.67 4.34
C GLY A 17 -8.74 -8.32 4.33
N ARG A 18 -9.73 -8.16 5.21
CA ARG A 18 -10.46 -6.91 5.43
C ARG A 18 -9.65 -6.01 6.37
N SER A 19 -9.05 -4.95 5.81
CA SER A 19 -8.16 -4.08 6.57
C SER A 19 -8.66 -2.64 6.63
N LEU A 20 -8.60 -2.05 7.83
CA LEU A 20 -8.77 -0.61 8.04
C LEU A 20 -7.40 0.06 7.86
N GLY A 21 -7.32 0.99 6.91
CA GLY A 21 -6.11 1.77 6.68
C GLY A 21 -6.05 3.01 7.57
N ILE A 22 -4.84 3.36 8.01
CA ILE A 22 -4.54 4.48 8.89
C ILE A 22 -3.42 5.29 8.22
N ASP A 23 -3.75 6.48 7.74
CA ASP A 23 -2.79 7.43 7.19
C ASP A 23 -2.04 8.13 8.33
N LEU A 24 -0.71 8.09 8.28
CA LEU A 24 0.15 8.77 9.25
C LEU A 24 0.83 10.02 8.67
N VAL A 25 0.73 10.24 7.37
CA VAL A 25 1.35 11.38 6.69
C VAL A 25 0.38 12.01 5.69
N PRO A 26 0.53 13.32 5.40
CA PRO A 26 -0.20 13.98 4.34
C PRO A 26 -0.02 13.29 2.99
N HIS A 27 -0.96 13.59 2.09
CA HIS A 27 -0.97 12.98 0.77
C HIS A 27 0.33 13.23 0.02
N LYS A 28 0.98 12.14 -0.38
CA LYS A 28 2.21 12.08 -1.17
C LYS A 28 3.44 12.73 -0.51
N VAL A 29 3.47 12.74 0.82
CA VAL A 29 4.70 12.88 1.63
C VAL A 29 5.39 11.52 1.67
N CYS A 30 6.54 11.38 1.02
CA CYS A 30 7.20 10.09 0.87
C CYS A 30 8.71 10.26 0.68
N THR A 31 9.49 9.24 1.02
CA THR A 31 10.92 9.22 0.72
C THR A 31 11.21 8.86 -0.74
N TYR A 32 10.26 8.28 -1.48
CA TYR A 32 10.42 7.84 -2.88
C TYR A 32 9.40 8.49 -3.82
N ASN A 33 9.72 8.55 -5.11
CA ASN A 33 8.82 8.98 -6.19
C ASN A 33 8.59 7.86 -7.22
N CYS A 34 8.14 6.69 -6.76
CA CYS A 34 8.03 5.48 -7.58
C CYS A 34 7.19 5.66 -8.86
N ILE A 35 7.69 5.14 -9.98
CA ILE A 35 7.03 5.27 -11.30
C ILE A 35 5.65 4.62 -11.34
N TYR A 36 5.48 3.55 -10.56
CA TYR A 36 4.28 2.72 -10.54
C TYR A 36 3.26 3.19 -9.49
N CYS A 37 3.55 4.26 -8.73
CA CYS A 37 2.73 4.62 -7.57
C CYS A 37 1.30 4.97 -7.98
N GLN A 38 0.33 4.14 -7.54
CA GLN A 38 -1.09 4.33 -7.83
C GLN A 38 -1.70 5.58 -7.19
N VAL A 39 -1.04 6.14 -6.16
CA VAL A 39 -1.46 7.36 -5.45
C VAL A 39 -0.99 8.62 -6.21
N GLY A 40 -0.11 8.46 -7.19
CA GLY A 40 0.43 9.53 -8.02
C GLY A 40 1.88 9.90 -7.67
N ARG A 41 2.36 11.00 -8.28
CA ARG A 41 3.71 11.54 -8.06
C ARG A 41 3.85 12.13 -6.66
N THR A 42 5.03 11.98 -6.07
CA THR A 42 5.38 12.54 -4.76
C THR A 42 5.33 14.07 -4.82
N THR A 43 4.64 14.68 -3.86
CA THR A 43 4.45 16.13 -3.75
C THR A 43 5.44 16.75 -2.76
N GLU A 44 5.80 15.99 -1.73
CA GLU A 44 6.84 16.34 -0.76
C GLU A 44 7.79 15.14 -0.61
N GLU A 45 8.96 15.23 -1.25
CA GLU A 45 10.03 14.26 -1.07
C GLU A 45 10.87 14.63 0.15
N THR A 46 10.97 13.74 1.14
CA THR A 46 11.65 14.05 2.41
C THR A 46 12.07 12.79 3.15
N VAL A 47 13.10 12.93 3.99
CA VAL A 47 13.56 11.92 4.97
C VAL A 47 13.33 12.37 6.41
N VAL A 48 12.81 13.58 6.61
CA VAL A 48 12.70 14.20 7.92
C VAL A 48 11.56 13.54 8.68
N ARG A 49 11.88 12.86 9.77
CA ARG A 49 10.87 12.28 10.66
C ARG A 49 10.30 13.36 11.56
N LYS A 50 8.97 13.50 11.60
CA LYS A 50 8.25 14.40 12.51
C LYS A 50 6.83 13.89 12.75
N GLU A 51 6.10 14.52 13.67
CA GLU A 51 4.67 14.27 13.85
C GLU A 51 3.92 15.00 12.74
N TYR A 52 3.73 14.33 11.61
CA TYR A 52 3.03 14.88 10.46
C TYR A 52 1.53 15.02 10.69
N ILE A 53 0.97 14.14 11.52
CA ILE A 53 -0.43 14.13 11.92
C ILE A 53 -0.46 13.93 13.43
N PRO A 54 -1.20 14.73 14.22
CA PRO A 54 -1.22 14.57 15.66
C PRO A 54 -1.64 13.15 16.06
N LYS A 55 -0.78 12.44 16.81
CA LYS A 55 -1.01 11.03 17.17
C LYS A 55 -2.33 10.83 17.92
N GLU A 56 -2.71 11.81 18.74
CA GLU A 56 -3.93 11.74 19.54
C GLU A 56 -5.18 11.83 18.67
N GLU A 57 -5.13 12.59 17.57
CA GLU A 57 -6.24 12.61 16.62
C GLU A 57 -6.38 11.26 15.89
N VAL A 58 -5.26 10.61 15.55
CA VAL A 58 -5.27 9.28 14.95
C VAL A 58 -5.85 8.25 15.93
N LEU A 59 -5.35 8.21 17.16
CA LEU A 59 -5.80 7.27 18.18
C LEU A 59 -7.28 7.48 18.55
N GLU A 60 -7.75 8.73 18.60
CA GLU A 60 -9.16 9.02 18.84
C GLU A 60 -10.05 8.57 17.68
N GLU A 61 -9.63 8.75 16.42
CA GLU A 61 -10.36 8.20 15.28
C GLU A 61 -10.41 6.67 15.33
N VAL A 62 -9.29 6.00 15.64
CA VAL A 62 -9.26 4.54 15.77
C VAL A 62 -10.18 4.07 16.90
N ARG A 63 -10.13 4.70 18.08
CA ARG A 63 -11.02 4.39 19.20
C ARG A 63 -12.49 4.57 18.84
N SER A 64 -12.82 5.70 18.21
CA SER A 64 -14.16 6.01 17.72
C SER A 64 -14.64 5.04 16.63
N PHE A 65 -13.72 4.49 15.82
CA PHE A 65 -14.05 3.47 14.84
C PHE A 65 -14.34 2.13 15.52
N LEU A 66 -13.44 1.68 16.41
CA LEU A 66 -13.54 0.39 17.10
C LEU A 66 -14.73 0.30 18.07
N ALA A 67 -15.20 1.44 18.59
CA ALA A 67 -16.39 1.49 19.43
C ALA A 67 -17.70 1.25 18.67
N LYS A 68 -17.69 1.29 17.33
CA LYS A 68 -18.88 1.00 16.51
C LYS A 68 -18.98 -0.50 16.28
N GLU A 69 -20.20 -1.03 16.36
CA GLU A 69 -20.48 -2.36 15.85
C GLU A 69 -20.34 -2.37 14.33
N GLY A 70 -19.63 -3.36 13.81
CA GLY A 70 -19.34 -3.49 12.39
C GLY A 70 -18.72 -4.86 12.08
N PRO A 71 -18.56 -5.19 10.79
CA PRO A 71 -17.94 -6.44 10.40
C PRO A 71 -16.50 -6.53 10.93
N PRO A 72 -16.02 -7.76 11.24
CA PRO A 72 -14.69 -7.94 11.80
C PRO A 72 -13.60 -7.39 10.88
N ILE A 73 -12.55 -6.81 11.48
CA ILE A 73 -11.36 -6.34 10.79
C ILE A 73 -10.26 -7.37 11.02
N ASP A 74 -9.62 -7.80 9.94
CA ASP A 74 -8.49 -8.74 9.99
C ASP A 74 -7.20 -8.00 10.36
N HIS A 75 -6.99 -6.77 9.87
CA HIS A 75 -5.80 -5.96 10.16
C HIS A 75 -6.07 -4.46 10.26
N LEU A 76 -5.38 -3.80 11.19
CA LEU A 76 -5.21 -2.34 11.24
C LEU A 76 -3.90 -1.98 10.53
N SER A 77 -3.97 -1.34 9.36
CA SER A 77 -2.82 -1.10 8.49
C SER A 77 -2.33 0.34 8.52
N LEU A 78 -1.15 0.59 9.07
CA LEU A 78 -0.43 1.86 8.94
C LEU A 78 0.12 1.96 7.51
N SER A 79 -0.57 2.73 6.66
CA SER A 79 -0.36 2.74 5.20
C SER A 79 -1.08 3.90 4.53
N GLY A 80 -0.96 4.01 3.20
CA GLY A 80 -1.97 4.67 2.37
C GLY A 80 -1.41 5.79 1.52
N SER A 81 -1.25 6.97 2.11
CA SER A 81 -1.05 8.20 1.35
C SER A 81 0.41 8.60 1.16
N GLY A 82 1.35 7.92 1.81
CA GLY A 82 2.79 8.22 1.78
C GLY A 82 3.61 7.16 2.51
N GLU A 83 4.81 7.52 2.96
CA GLU A 83 5.68 6.60 3.73
C GLU A 83 5.41 6.72 5.24
N PRO A 84 4.77 5.74 5.91
CA PRO A 84 4.38 5.88 7.31
C PRO A 84 5.54 5.96 8.29
N THR A 85 6.72 5.41 7.96
CA THR A 85 7.90 5.48 8.86
C THR A 85 8.48 6.89 9.01
N LEU A 86 8.07 7.84 8.16
CA LEU A 86 8.33 9.26 8.36
C LEU A 86 7.62 9.83 9.60
N HIS A 87 6.58 9.16 10.11
CA HIS A 87 5.89 9.60 11.31
C HIS A 87 6.69 9.27 12.57
N SER A 88 7.23 10.30 13.25
CA SER A 88 8.05 10.11 14.45
C SER A 88 7.33 9.42 15.61
N GLN A 89 6.00 9.53 15.68
CA GLN A 89 5.18 8.91 16.74
C GLN A 89 4.61 7.55 16.35
N ILE A 90 5.07 6.92 15.27
CA ILE A 90 4.52 5.64 14.78
C ILE A 90 4.52 4.56 15.87
N ARG A 91 5.57 4.49 16.70
CA ARG A 91 5.64 3.58 17.85
C ARG A 91 4.51 3.79 18.85
N SER A 92 4.30 5.03 19.30
CA SER A 92 3.23 5.36 20.23
C SER A 92 1.84 5.07 19.65
N ILE A 93 1.67 5.22 18.34
CA ILE A 93 0.43 4.87 17.66
C ILE A 93 0.21 3.34 17.68
N ILE A 94 1.24 2.54 17.37
CA ILE A 94 1.16 1.08 17.47
C ILE A 94 0.84 0.65 18.91
N GLU A 95 1.53 1.22 19.90
CA GLU A 95 1.30 0.96 21.33
C GLU A 95 -0.15 1.29 21.74
N GLY A 96 -0.64 2.47 21.34
CA GLY A 96 -2.01 2.92 21.61
C GLY A 96 -3.06 2.01 20.98
N ILE A 97 -2.86 1.60 19.72
CA ILE A 97 -3.75 0.68 19.02
C ILE A 97 -3.81 -0.69 19.73
N LYS A 98 -2.65 -1.26 20.09
CA LYS A 98 -2.59 -2.56 20.78
C LYS A 98 -3.18 -2.50 22.20
N GLY A 99 -3.16 -1.32 22.83
CA GLY A 99 -3.82 -1.09 24.11
C GLY A 99 -5.36 -1.07 24.04
N MET A 100 -5.93 -0.84 22.85
CA MET A 100 -7.39 -0.76 22.65
C MET A 100 -8.00 -1.87 21.79
N SER A 101 -7.18 -2.65 21.08
CA SER A 101 -7.65 -3.74 20.21
C SER A 101 -6.71 -4.94 20.20
N LYS A 102 -7.29 -6.13 19.98
CA LYS A 102 -6.55 -7.36 19.68
C LYS A 102 -6.34 -7.59 18.18
N THR A 103 -6.91 -6.73 17.32
CA THR A 103 -6.72 -6.81 15.87
C THR A 103 -5.24 -6.61 15.52
N PRO A 104 -4.63 -7.50 14.72
CA PRO A 104 -3.25 -7.37 14.29
C PRO A 104 -2.95 -6.02 13.63
N VAL A 105 -1.81 -5.43 14.00
CA VAL A 105 -1.29 -4.19 13.40
C VAL A 105 -0.30 -4.53 12.29
N ALA A 106 -0.58 -4.05 11.08
CA ALA A 106 0.29 -4.19 9.92
C ALA A 106 0.93 -2.84 9.54
N VAL A 107 2.21 -2.84 9.16
CA VAL A 107 2.89 -1.63 8.66
C VAL A 107 3.38 -1.86 7.25
N LEU A 108 2.86 -1.08 6.30
CA LEU A 108 3.33 -1.11 4.91
C LEU A 108 4.36 0.01 4.75
N THR A 109 5.61 -0.35 4.43
CA THR A 109 6.70 0.61 4.31
C THR A 109 7.49 0.36 3.04
N ASN A 110 8.01 1.41 2.41
CA ASN A 110 8.94 1.28 1.30
C ASN A 110 10.37 0.88 1.75
N GLY A 111 10.57 0.63 3.04
CA GLY A 111 11.82 0.14 3.62
C GLY A 111 12.95 1.17 3.69
N SER A 112 12.75 2.37 3.11
CA SER A 112 13.80 3.37 2.89
C SER A 112 14.51 3.80 4.17
N LEU A 113 13.81 3.89 5.30
CA LEU A 113 14.37 4.37 6.57
C LEU A 113 14.75 3.25 7.54
N LEU A 114 14.66 1.97 7.14
CA LEU A 114 14.98 0.84 8.02
C LEU A 114 16.48 0.72 8.33
N TYR A 115 17.36 1.47 7.66
CA TYR A 115 18.76 1.56 8.04
C TYR A 115 18.93 2.27 9.40
N GLU A 116 18.02 3.20 9.73
CA GLU A 116 18.02 3.90 11.01
C GLU A 116 17.60 2.95 12.14
N LYS A 117 18.33 3.00 13.26
CA LYS A 117 18.09 2.11 14.40
C LYS A 117 16.74 2.42 15.05
N GLU A 118 16.44 3.70 15.21
CA GLU A 118 15.22 4.21 15.86
C GLU A 118 13.98 3.77 15.09
N VAL A 119 14.01 3.83 13.76
CA VAL A 119 12.88 3.37 12.92
C VAL A 119 12.64 1.88 13.10
N ARG A 120 13.70 1.07 13.16
CA ARG A 120 13.57 -0.37 13.43
C ARG A 120 12.98 -0.64 14.80
N GLU A 121 13.40 0.09 15.83
CA GLU A 121 12.84 -0.02 17.19
C GLU A 121 11.36 0.38 17.24
N ASP A 122 10.97 1.38 16.47
CA ASP A 122 9.59 1.89 16.44
C ASP A 122 8.59 0.89 15.85
N LEU A 123 9.05 -0.06 15.03
CA LEU A 123 8.20 -1.06 14.38
C LEU A 123 8.11 -2.39 15.14
N LEU A 124 8.86 -2.57 16.23
CA LEU A 124 8.99 -3.88 16.91
C LEU A 124 7.68 -4.45 17.44
N LEU A 125 6.71 -3.58 17.72
CA LEU A 125 5.40 -3.98 18.28
C LEU A 125 4.36 -4.30 17.22
N ALA A 126 4.63 -4.02 15.94
CA ALA A 126 3.76 -4.44 14.85
C ALA A 126 3.70 -5.98 14.78
N ASP A 127 2.58 -6.51 14.33
CA ASP A 127 2.40 -7.96 14.17
C ASP A 127 2.90 -8.41 12.79
N VAL A 128 2.76 -7.55 11.78
CA VAL A 128 3.26 -7.77 10.42
C VAL A 128 3.91 -6.49 9.88
N VAL A 129 5.10 -6.58 9.32
CA VAL A 129 5.75 -5.49 8.58
C VAL A 129 5.92 -5.93 7.13
N LEU A 130 5.50 -5.08 6.21
CA LEU A 130 5.51 -5.33 4.77
C LEU A 130 6.46 -4.32 4.10
N PRO A 131 7.79 -4.56 4.13
CA PRO A 131 8.74 -3.74 3.41
C PRO A 131 8.65 -4.00 1.90
N SER A 132 8.70 -2.96 1.09
CA SER A 132 8.86 -3.06 -0.37
C SER A 132 10.34 -3.06 -0.76
N LEU A 133 10.74 -3.95 -1.68
CA LEU A 133 12.07 -3.99 -2.28
C LEU A 133 11.93 -4.28 -3.78
N ASP A 134 11.75 -3.23 -4.57
CA ASP A 134 11.48 -3.37 -6.01
C ASP A 134 12.75 -3.40 -6.88
N ALA A 135 13.91 -3.14 -6.27
CA ALA A 135 15.19 -3.13 -6.92
C ALA A 135 16.30 -3.52 -5.94
N VAL A 136 17.37 -4.08 -6.46
CA VAL A 136 18.59 -4.48 -5.74
C VAL A 136 19.87 -3.98 -6.40
N SER A 137 19.79 -3.43 -7.60
CA SER A 137 20.83 -2.61 -8.19
C SER A 137 20.50 -1.12 -8.09
N GLN A 138 21.53 -0.29 -7.87
CA GLN A 138 21.35 1.15 -7.71
C GLN A 138 20.74 1.81 -8.97
N GLU A 139 21.07 1.29 -10.15
CA GLU A 139 20.52 1.76 -11.43
C GLU A 139 19.01 1.52 -11.51
N VAL A 140 18.57 0.28 -11.29
CA VAL A 140 17.15 -0.08 -11.31
C VAL A 140 16.41 0.66 -10.20
N PHE A 141 17.01 0.79 -9.01
CA PHE A 141 16.43 1.53 -7.88
C PHE A 141 16.16 3.01 -8.22
N ARG A 142 17.12 3.67 -8.88
CA ARG A 142 16.95 5.05 -9.39
C ARG A 142 15.88 5.15 -10.48
N LYS A 143 15.74 4.11 -11.32
CA LYS A 143 14.74 4.07 -12.39
C LYS A 143 13.32 3.86 -11.85
N ILE A 144 13.13 2.91 -10.93
CA ILE A 144 11.82 2.45 -10.47
C ILE A 144 11.28 3.22 -9.25
N ASN A 145 12.09 3.42 -8.21
CA ASN A 145 11.67 4.07 -6.97
C ASN A 145 12.01 5.57 -6.94
N ARG A 146 12.99 6.02 -7.74
CA ARG A 146 13.45 7.41 -7.81
C ARG A 146 13.66 8.02 -6.41
N PRO A 147 14.57 7.46 -5.61
CA PRO A 147 14.86 7.99 -4.29
C PRO A 147 15.69 9.28 -4.38
N PRO A 148 15.79 10.08 -3.30
CA PRO A 148 16.73 11.19 -3.19
C PRO A 148 18.16 10.71 -3.48
N GLY A 149 18.97 11.56 -4.11
CA GLY A 149 20.27 11.17 -4.69
C GLY A 149 21.27 10.50 -3.74
N VAL A 150 21.10 10.66 -2.41
CA VAL A 150 21.95 10.08 -1.36
C VAL A 150 21.59 8.64 -0.97
N PHE A 151 20.45 8.11 -1.44
CA PHE A 151 19.99 6.78 -1.06
C PHE A 151 20.73 5.68 -1.81
N SER A 152 21.29 4.74 -1.05
CA SER A 152 21.84 3.49 -1.54
C SER A 152 20.84 2.36 -1.36
N VAL A 153 20.59 1.58 -2.42
CA VAL A 153 19.79 0.35 -2.34
C VAL A 153 20.42 -0.65 -1.36
N ASP A 154 21.75 -0.67 -1.25
CA ASP A 154 22.45 -1.55 -0.31
C ASP A 154 22.14 -1.19 1.15
N ASN A 155 21.97 0.11 1.46
CA ASN A 155 21.56 0.55 2.79
C ASN A 155 20.12 0.13 3.11
N VAL A 156 19.21 0.17 2.12
CA VAL A 156 17.83 -0.30 2.29
C VAL A 156 17.83 -1.80 2.60
N ILE A 157 18.55 -2.60 1.80
CA ILE A 157 18.67 -4.05 2.02
C ILE A 157 19.30 -4.33 3.38
N ALA A 158 20.40 -3.65 3.74
CA ALA A 158 21.05 -3.80 5.04
C ALA A 158 20.10 -3.45 6.18
N GLY A 159 19.32 -2.38 6.07
CA GLY A 159 18.30 -2.00 7.05
C GLY A 159 17.25 -3.08 7.28
N ILE A 160 16.74 -3.68 6.21
CA ILE A 160 15.77 -4.78 6.31
C ILE A 160 16.42 -6.02 6.95
N VAL A 161 17.67 -6.36 6.57
CA VAL A 161 18.42 -7.47 7.18
C VAL A 161 18.64 -7.25 8.67
N GLU A 162 19.05 -6.05 9.09
CA GLU A 162 19.23 -5.74 10.50
C GLU A 162 17.90 -5.73 11.27
N PHE A 163 16.81 -5.29 10.62
CA PHE A 163 15.47 -5.34 11.20
C PHE A 163 15.04 -6.79 11.49
N ARG A 164 15.23 -7.72 10.55
CA ARG A 164 14.92 -9.15 10.74
C ARG A 164 15.57 -9.74 12.00
N LYS A 165 16.81 -9.35 12.31
CA LYS A 165 17.56 -9.88 13.46
C LYS A 165 16.88 -9.58 14.81
N ILE A 166 16.22 -8.43 14.91
CA ILE A 166 15.60 -7.97 16.15
C ILE A 166 14.08 -8.14 16.16
N TYR A 167 13.44 -8.18 14.98
CA TYR A 167 11.99 -8.26 14.84
C TYR A 167 11.48 -9.70 14.93
N ARG A 168 10.48 -9.90 15.80
CA ARG A 168 9.88 -11.21 16.10
C ARG A 168 8.54 -11.46 15.43
N GLY A 169 7.91 -10.44 14.85
CA GLY A 169 6.71 -10.61 14.05
C GLY A 169 7.02 -11.12 12.64
N GLN A 170 6.02 -11.02 11.75
CA GLN A 170 6.15 -11.51 10.38
C GLN A 170 6.64 -10.42 9.43
N ILE A 171 7.61 -10.75 8.58
CA ILE A 171 8.05 -9.91 7.45
C ILE A 171 7.47 -10.47 6.17
N TRP A 172 6.60 -9.71 5.50
CA TRP A 172 6.09 -10.05 4.18
C TRP A 172 6.67 -9.07 3.16
N LEU A 173 7.78 -9.46 2.54
CA LEU A 173 8.50 -8.63 1.56
C LEU A 173 7.63 -8.47 0.30
N GLU A 174 7.34 -7.24 -0.11
CA GLU A 174 6.63 -6.96 -1.36
C GLU A 174 7.63 -6.57 -2.46
N ILE A 175 7.47 -7.16 -3.64
CA ILE A 175 8.26 -6.85 -4.83
C ILE A 175 7.27 -6.54 -5.96
N LEU A 176 7.26 -5.29 -6.42
CA LEU A 176 6.47 -4.89 -7.58
C LEU A 176 7.33 -4.90 -8.84
N PHE A 177 6.93 -5.73 -9.81
CA PHE A 177 7.59 -5.80 -11.11
C PHE A 177 6.98 -4.83 -12.14
N CYS A 178 7.87 -4.18 -12.87
CA CYS A 178 7.56 -3.33 -14.01
C CYS A 178 8.34 -3.82 -15.22
N ARG A 179 7.62 -4.13 -16.30
CA ARG A 179 8.15 -4.77 -17.49
C ARG A 179 9.29 -3.95 -18.10
N GLY A 180 10.43 -4.57 -18.36
CA GLY A 180 11.63 -3.91 -18.91
C GLY A 180 12.32 -2.96 -17.93
N VAL A 181 12.05 -3.09 -16.63
CA VAL A 181 12.65 -2.25 -15.58
C VAL A 181 13.42 -3.10 -14.58
N ASN A 182 12.76 -4.03 -13.89
CA ASN A 182 13.32 -4.84 -12.80
C ASN A 182 13.07 -6.36 -12.98
N ASP A 183 12.70 -6.78 -14.18
CA ASP A 183 12.41 -8.17 -14.58
C ASP A 183 13.58 -8.85 -15.31
N GLY A 184 14.73 -8.19 -15.41
CA GLY A 184 15.94 -8.75 -16.02
C GLY A 184 16.56 -9.88 -15.18
N ARG A 185 17.13 -10.90 -15.84
CA ARG A 185 17.70 -12.09 -15.18
C ARG A 185 18.74 -11.78 -14.09
N ASP A 186 19.64 -10.82 -14.35
CA ASP A 186 20.67 -10.45 -13.37
C ASP A 186 20.07 -9.77 -12.13
N GLU A 187 19.06 -8.91 -12.31
CA GLU A 187 18.34 -8.28 -11.21
C GLU A 187 17.57 -9.32 -10.40
N LEU A 188 16.90 -10.27 -11.06
CA LEU A 188 16.20 -11.39 -10.40
C LEU A 188 17.15 -12.26 -9.58
N ARG A 189 18.33 -12.59 -10.13
CA ARG A 189 19.35 -13.37 -9.41
C ARG A 189 19.80 -12.65 -8.13
N ARG A 190 20.12 -11.37 -8.23
CA ARG A 190 20.50 -10.53 -7.08
C ARG A 190 19.34 -10.36 -6.09
N MET A 191 18.10 -10.28 -6.59
CA MET A 191 16.92 -10.19 -5.75
C MET A 191 16.74 -11.45 -4.92
N LYS A 192 16.97 -12.63 -5.52
CA LYS A 192 16.97 -13.91 -4.80
C LYS A 192 18.01 -13.92 -3.67
N GLU A 193 19.24 -13.46 -3.94
CA GLU A 193 20.28 -13.32 -2.91
C GLU A 193 19.88 -12.35 -1.78
N ALA A 194 19.22 -11.24 -2.11
CA ALA A 194 18.72 -10.29 -1.13
C ALA A 194 17.59 -10.90 -0.28
N ILE A 195 16.65 -11.62 -0.90
CA ILE A 195 15.58 -12.36 -0.21
C ILE A 195 16.18 -13.36 0.78
N ASP A 196 17.19 -14.12 0.36
CA ASP A 196 17.85 -15.13 1.22
C ASP A 196 18.54 -14.49 2.42
N ARG A 197 19.21 -13.33 2.22
CA ARG A 197 19.82 -12.54 3.29
C ARG A 197 18.79 -11.94 4.26
N ILE A 198 17.66 -11.46 3.73
CA ILE A 198 16.58 -10.86 4.53
C ILE A 198 15.85 -11.94 5.34
N GLY A 199 15.67 -13.14 4.78
CA GLY A 199 14.90 -14.21 5.40
C GLY A 199 13.45 -13.81 5.74
N PRO A 200 12.65 -13.29 4.79
CA PRO A 200 11.27 -12.91 5.07
C PRO A 200 10.40 -14.17 5.24
N ASP A 201 9.29 -14.03 5.97
CA ASP A 201 8.30 -15.09 6.16
C ASP A 201 7.51 -15.35 4.87
N ARG A 202 7.28 -14.29 4.07
CA ARG A 202 6.61 -14.35 2.76
C ARG A 202 7.24 -13.39 1.78
N VAL A 203 7.18 -13.72 0.50
CA VAL A 203 7.52 -12.84 -0.63
C VAL A 203 6.28 -12.65 -1.48
N HIS A 204 5.75 -11.44 -1.52
CA HIS A 204 4.57 -11.09 -2.29
C HIS A 204 4.99 -10.44 -3.60
N LEU A 205 4.70 -11.11 -4.72
CA LEU A 205 4.95 -10.62 -6.06
C LEU A 205 3.74 -9.86 -6.56
N ASN A 206 3.99 -8.64 -7.04
CA ASN A 206 2.98 -7.75 -7.59
C ASN A 206 3.46 -7.19 -8.93
N THR A 207 2.56 -6.57 -9.67
CA THR A 207 2.87 -5.89 -10.94
C THR A 207 2.02 -4.62 -11.05
N VAL A 208 2.22 -3.83 -12.11
CA VAL A 208 1.45 -2.60 -12.36
C VAL A 208 0.00 -2.95 -12.74
N VAL A 209 -0.82 -3.31 -11.77
CA VAL A 209 -2.24 -3.71 -11.95
C VAL A 209 -3.23 -2.56 -11.74
N ARG A 210 -2.73 -1.35 -11.54
CA ARG A 210 -3.54 -0.14 -11.44
C ARG A 210 -2.85 0.98 -12.19
N PRO A 211 -3.61 1.97 -12.68
CA PRO A 211 -3.06 3.10 -13.39
C PRO A 211 -1.92 3.78 -12.60
N PRO A 212 -0.67 3.74 -13.11
CA PRO A 212 0.51 4.24 -12.40
C PRO A 212 0.64 5.76 -12.50
N ALA A 213 1.58 6.32 -11.73
CA ALA A 213 2.02 7.71 -11.82
C ALA A 213 2.67 8.01 -13.19
N GLU A 214 3.47 7.10 -13.71
CA GLU A 214 4.08 7.18 -15.03
C GLU A 214 3.42 6.20 -15.99
N THR A 215 2.80 6.68 -17.06
CA THR A 215 1.99 5.88 -18.00
C THR A 215 2.78 4.83 -18.78
N TRP A 216 4.10 4.93 -18.81
CA TRP A 216 4.99 3.95 -19.43
C TRP A 216 5.35 2.79 -18.48
N ALA A 217 5.02 2.86 -17.20
CA ALA A 217 5.17 1.72 -16.30
C ALA A 217 4.14 0.65 -16.67
N ARG A 218 4.61 -0.53 -17.11
CA ARG A 218 3.76 -1.59 -17.67
C ARG A 218 3.82 -2.86 -16.82
N PRO A 219 2.72 -3.64 -16.77
CA PRO A 219 2.70 -4.88 -16.04
C PRO A 219 3.47 -6.00 -16.76
N LEU A 220 4.01 -6.92 -15.97
CA LEU A 220 4.26 -8.30 -16.40
C LEU A 220 2.92 -9.05 -16.58
N SER A 221 2.94 -10.04 -17.46
CA SER A 221 1.90 -11.03 -17.66
C SER A 221 1.87 -12.04 -16.50
N ASN A 222 0.76 -12.75 -16.35
CA ASN A 222 0.64 -13.82 -15.34
C ASN A 222 1.66 -14.93 -15.56
N GLN A 223 2.00 -15.25 -16.82
CA GLN A 223 3.02 -16.25 -17.12
C GLN A 223 4.41 -15.80 -16.63
N GLU A 224 4.82 -14.58 -16.95
CA GLU A 224 6.11 -14.02 -16.50
C GLU A 224 6.19 -13.95 -14.96
N LEU A 225 5.09 -13.57 -14.28
CA LEU A 225 5.03 -13.56 -12.82
C LEU A 225 5.14 -14.97 -12.23
N GLU A 226 4.51 -15.97 -12.87
CA GLU A 226 4.57 -17.36 -12.43
C GLU A 226 5.97 -17.95 -12.59
N GLU A 227 6.67 -17.62 -13.67
CA GLU A 227 8.08 -17.98 -13.87
C GLU A 227 8.96 -17.38 -12.76
N ILE A 228 8.75 -16.11 -12.41
CA ILE A 228 9.46 -15.45 -11.29
C ILE A 228 9.10 -16.08 -9.94
N ARG A 229 7.82 -16.40 -9.72
CA ARG A 229 7.34 -17.08 -8.50
C ARG A 229 8.07 -18.41 -8.29
N VAL A 230 8.11 -19.24 -9.32
CA VAL A 230 8.83 -20.52 -9.31
C VAL A 230 10.32 -20.29 -9.05
N PHE A 231 10.93 -19.29 -9.69
CA PHE A 231 12.35 -18.96 -9.51
C PHE A 231 12.68 -18.53 -8.07
N PHE A 232 11.82 -17.74 -7.41
CA PHE A 232 12.02 -17.32 -6.02
C PHE A 232 11.72 -18.43 -5.01
N GLY A 233 10.82 -19.36 -5.34
CA GLY A 233 10.56 -20.58 -4.56
C GLY A 233 9.30 -20.49 -3.69
N GLU A 234 9.17 -21.41 -2.74
CA GLU A 234 7.91 -21.66 -2.03
C GLU A 234 7.38 -20.49 -1.18
N ARG A 235 8.27 -19.59 -0.74
CA ARG A 235 7.85 -18.38 0.01
C ARG A 235 7.20 -17.33 -0.88
N ALA A 236 7.30 -17.45 -2.21
CA ALA A 236 6.79 -16.49 -3.16
C ALA A 236 5.33 -16.80 -3.56
N SER A 237 4.47 -15.78 -3.50
CA SER A 237 3.09 -15.83 -3.98
C SER A 237 2.73 -14.58 -4.77
N ILE A 238 1.86 -14.71 -5.77
CA ILE A 238 1.40 -13.61 -6.61
C ILE A 238 0.16 -12.98 -5.96
N ILE A 239 0.15 -11.65 -5.80
CA ILE A 239 -0.91 -10.89 -5.13
C ILE A 239 -1.58 -9.85 -6.04
N THR A 240 -1.84 -10.20 -7.30
CA THR A 240 -2.37 -9.28 -8.33
C THR A 240 -3.89 -9.10 -8.28
N GLU A 241 -4.64 -10.09 -7.79
CA GLU A 241 -6.11 -10.09 -7.72
C GLU A 241 -6.63 -9.94 -6.27
N PHE A 242 -7.88 -9.51 -6.11
CA PHE A 242 -8.56 -9.56 -4.82
C PHE A 242 -9.01 -10.99 -4.53
N ASP A 243 -8.55 -11.53 -3.40
CA ASP A 243 -9.02 -12.82 -2.92
C ASP A 243 -10.52 -12.73 -2.54
N ARG A 244 -11.27 -13.78 -2.91
CA ARG A 244 -12.74 -13.81 -3.09
C ARG A 244 -13.56 -13.79 -1.79
N HIS A 245 -13.26 -12.91 -0.85
CA HIS A 245 -14.16 -12.73 0.28
C HIS A 245 -15.32 -11.84 -0.16
N LEU A 246 -16.52 -12.44 -0.27
CA LEU A 246 -17.78 -11.73 -0.50
C LEU A 246 -18.03 -10.84 0.72
N PHE A 247 -17.97 -9.52 0.54
CA PHE A 247 -18.20 -8.57 1.62
C PHE A 247 -19.63 -8.05 1.54
N SER A 248 -20.43 -8.25 2.59
CA SER A 248 -21.69 -7.52 2.72
C SER A 248 -21.39 -6.05 3.07
N VAL A 249 -21.69 -5.13 2.16
CA VAL A 249 -21.77 -3.71 2.49
C VAL A 249 -23.07 -3.47 3.25
N SER A 250 -22.97 -2.74 4.37
CA SER A 250 -24.15 -2.27 5.12
C SER A 250 -25.02 -1.38 4.23
N GLU A 251 -26.34 -1.35 4.46
CA GLU A 251 -27.34 -0.49 3.78
C GLU A 251 -27.12 1.02 4.03
N GLY A 252 -25.93 1.53 3.71
CA GLY A 252 -25.55 2.94 3.77
C GLY A 252 -25.60 3.60 2.40
N ASN A 253 -25.21 4.88 2.38
CA ASN A 253 -25.09 5.66 1.14
C ASN A 253 -23.91 5.14 0.29
N ARG A 254 -24.20 4.16 -0.57
CA ARG A 254 -23.26 3.47 -1.48
C ARG A 254 -22.33 4.45 -2.23
N ARG A 255 -22.84 5.60 -2.66
CA ARG A 255 -22.05 6.65 -3.35
C ARG A 255 -20.94 7.22 -2.47
N GLN A 256 -21.24 7.51 -1.21
CA GLN A 256 -20.22 8.03 -0.30
C GLN A 256 -19.11 7.02 -0.04
N GLU A 257 -19.44 5.72 -0.03
CA GLU A 257 -18.45 4.66 0.11
C GLU A 257 -17.57 4.52 -1.13
N ILE A 258 -18.18 4.56 -2.33
CA ILE A 258 -17.43 4.62 -3.62
C ILE A 258 -16.43 5.77 -3.58
N LEU A 259 -16.88 6.98 -3.25
CA LEU A 259 -16.02 8.17 -3.22
C LEU A 259 -14.90 8.03 -2.17
N LYS A 260 -15.18 7.46 -1.00
CA LYS A 260 -14.15 7.20 0.02
C LYS A 260 -13.07 6.24 -0.46
N ILE A 261 -13.46 5.18 -1.18
CA ILE A 261 -12.53 4.20 -1.75
C ILE A 261 -11.70 4.85 -2.87
N LEU A 262 -12.36 5.50 -3.82
CA LEU A 262 -11.72 6.11 -4.99
C LEU A 262 -10.82 7.29 -4.65
N LYS A 263 -11.05 7.98 -3.52
CA LYS A 263 -10.16 9.04 -3.01
C LYS A 263 -8.77 8.54 -2.68
N ARG A 264 -8.60 7.23 -2.43
CA ARG A 264 -7.31 6.65 -2.03
C ARG A 264 -6.58 5.98 -3.18
N ARG A 265 -7.33 5.39 -4.12
CA ARG A 265 -6.74 4.65 -5.24
C ARG A 265 -7.74 4.45 -6.37
N PRO A 266 -7.25 4.39 -7.62
CA PRO A 266 -8.06 3.88 -8.72
C PRO A 266 -8.45 2.42 -8.50
N LEU A 267 -9.67 2.04 -8.91
CA LEU A 267 -10.14 0.66 -8.96
C LEU A 267 -10.82 0.35 -10.28
N SER A 268 -10.67 -0.88 -10.76
CA SER A 268 -11.43 -1.36 -11.92
C SER A 268 -12.91 -1.51 -11.55
N HIS A 269 -13.78 -1.54 -12.56
CA HIS A 269 -15.20 -1.80 -12.34
C HIS A 269 -15.43 -3.09 -11.53
N VAL A 270 -14.74 -4.18 -11.92
CA VAL A 270 -14.82 -5.49 -11.27
C VAL A 270 -14.35 -5.42 -9.81
N ASP A 271 -13.21 -4.77 -9.56
CA ASP A 271 -12.63 -4.67 -8.22
C ASP A 271 -13.48 -3.80 -7.30
N LEU A 272 -14.06 -2.72 -7.82
CA LEU A 272 -14.94 -1.85 -7.07
C LEU A 272 -16.25 -2.56 -6.72
N SER A 273 -16.85 -3.30 -7.66
CA SER A 273 -18.05 -4.10 -7.44
C SER A 273 -17.80 -5.18 -6.38
N LYS A 274 -16.70 -5.94 -6.52
CA LYS A 274 -16.30 -6.95 -5.51
C LYS A 274 -16.05 -6.32 -4.14
N GLY A 275 -15.34 -5.19 -4.09
CA GLY A 275 -15.04 -4.49 -2.85
C GLY A 275 -16.26 -3.90 -2.15
N MET A 276 -17.32 -3.60 -2.92
CA MET A 276 -18.62 -3.17 -2.41
C MET A 276 -19.61 -4.31 -2.19
N GLY A 277 -19.31 -5.53 -2.63
CA GLY A 277 -20.26 -6.64 -2.56
C GLY A 277 -21.58 -6.40 -3.28
N ILE A 278 -21.56 -5.61 -4.36
CA ILE A 278 -22.72 -5.33 -5.21
C ILE A 278 -22.47 -5.87 -6.61
N SER A 279 -23.52 -6.13 -7.39
CA SER A 279 -23.36 -6.58 -8.78
C SER A 279 -22.71 -5.49 -9.66
N PRO A 280 -22.06 -5.86 -10.78
CA PRO A 280 -21.57 -4.87 -11.76
C PRO A 280 -22.66 -3.89 -12.24
N GLU A 281 -23.88 -4.38 -12.44
CA GLU A 281 -25.02 -3.56 -12.86
C GLU A 281 -25.44 -2.57 -11.77
N GLU A 282 -25.47 -3.00 -10.51
CA GLU A 282 -25.72 -2.11 -9.37
C GLU A 282 -24.64 -1.03 -9.26
N LEU A 283 -23.37 -1.41 -9.43
CA LEU A 283 -22.27 -0.45 -9.43
C LEU A 283 -22.39 0.58 -10.55
N GLU A 284 -22.74 0.14 -11.76
CA GLU A 284 -22.93 1.04 -12.91
C GLU A 284 -23.99 2.10 -12.61
N GLY A 285 -25.09 1.73 -11.95
CA GLY A 285 -26.15 2.66 -11.52
C GLY A 285 -25.67 3.72 -10.53
N GLU A 286 -24.71 3.40 -9.66
CA GLU A 286 -24.16 4.33 -8.67
C GLU A 286 -23.01 5.19 -9.22
N ILE A 287 -22.16 4.64 -10.09
CA ILE A 287 -20.97 5.33 -10.57
C ILE A 287 -21.23 6.22 -11.78
N ARG A 288 -22.21 5.90 -12.63
CA ARG A 288 -22.54 6.70 -13.81
C ARG A 288 -22.88 8.16 -13.47
N PRO A 289 -23.73 8.47 -12.47
CA PRO A 289 -23.99 9.85 -12.07
C PRO A 289 -22.71 10.58 -11.63
N LEU A 290 -21.85 9.91 -10.85
CA LEU A 290 -20.59 10.50 -10.35
C LEU A 290 -19.62 10.84 -11.49
N VAL A 291 -19.64 10.06 -12.58
CA VAL A 291 -18.88 10.33 -13.80
C VAL A 291 -19.48 11.49 -14.59
N GLN A 292 -20.81 11.52 -14.74
CA GLN A 292 -21.52 12.62 -15.43
C GLN A 292 -21.37 13.96 -14.72
N GLU A 293 -21.36 13.95 -13.39
CA GLU A 293 -21.12 15.12 -12.53
C GLU A 293 -19.65 15.58 -12.52
N GLY A 294 -18.74 14.79 -13.11
CA GLY A 294 -17.29 15.08 -13.12
C GLY A 294 -16.60 14.84 -11.78
N THR A 295 -17.27 14.25 -10.79
CA THR A 295 -16.67 13.92 -9.48
C THR A 295 -15.70 12.74 -9.59
N VAL A 296 -16.02 11.77 -10.44
CA VAL A 296 -15.20 10.60 -10.76
C VAL A 296 -14.79 10.66 -12.23
N ARG A 297 -13.53 10.36 -12.53
CA ARG A 297 -13.03 10.26 -13.91
C ARG A 297 -12.78 8.80 -14.27
N VAL A 298 -12.95 8.53 -15.57
CA VAL A 298 -12.69 7.22 -16.16
C VAL A 298 -11.29 7.23 -16.77
N ARG A 299 -10.50 6.20 -16.47
CA ARG A 299 -9.16 5.98 -17.04
C ARG A 299 -9.08 4.59 -17.63
N PHE A 300 -8.72 4.51 -18.90
CA PHE A 300 -8.41 3.26 -19.57
C PHE A 300 -6.97 2.88 -19.24
N PHE A 301 -6.77 1.63 -18.82
CA PHE A 301 -5.45 1.08 -18.55
C PHE A 301 -5.44 -0.41 -18.89
N GLU A 302 -4.55 -0.79 -19.81
CA GLU A 302 -4.62 -2.07 -20.53
C GLU A 302 -6.04 -2.27 -21.12
N ASP A 303 -6.62 -3.46 -21.00
CA ASP A 303 -7.95 -3.80 -21.52
C ASP A 303 -9.09 -3.51 -20.51
N SER A 304 -8.85 -2.64 -19.52
CA SER A 304 -9.77 -2.42 -18.40
C SER A 304 -10.07 -0.94 -18.14
N VAL A 305 -11.30 -0.72 -17.65
CA VAL A 305 -11.79 0.59 -17.22
C VAL A 305 -11.55 0.74 -15.73
N TYR A 306 -10.84 1.80 -15.34
CA TYR A 306 -10.63 2.20 -13.97
C TYR A 306 -11.36 3.50 -13.66
N TYR A 307 -11.86 3.60 -12.44
CA TYR A 307 -12.44 4.82 -11.89
C TYR A 307 -11.49 5.39 -10.85
N GLU A 308 -11.36 6.72 -10.83
CA GLU A 308 -10.57 7.44 -9.84
C GLU A 308 -11.21 8.81 -9.56
N MET A 309 -10.90 9.44 -8.42
CA MET A 309 -11.38 10.79 -8.16
C MET A 309 -10.87 11.76 -9.22
N ALA A 310 -11.75 12.64 -9.70
CA ALA A 310 -11.30 13.79 -10.48
C ALA A 310 -10.41 14.68 -9.58
N LYS A 311 -9.26 15.10 -10.11
CA LYS A 311 -8.47 16.13 -9.45
C LYS A 311 -9.29 17.43 -9.51
N ARG A 312 -9.47 18.12 -8.38
CA ARG A 312 -9.88 19.53 -8.45
C ARG A 312 -8.73 20.25 -9.14
N ASP A 313 -9.03 20.98 -10.22
CA ASP A 313 -8.08 21.97 -10.73
C ASP A 313 -7.81 22.95 -9.59
N GLU A 314 -6.63 22.87 -8.99
CA GLU A 314 -6.07 23.92 -8.14
C GLU A 314 -5.42 25.02 -9.01
N SER A 315 -6.04 25.33 -10.15
CA SER A 315 -5.72 26.49 -10.97
C SER A 315 -6.82 27.54 -10.81
N LEU A 316 -6.68 28.33 -9.76
CA LEU A 316 -7.06 29.75 -9.74
C LEU A 316 -5.81 30.56 -9.41
#